data_AF-A0A7V4FDR8-F1
#
_entry.id   AF-A0A7V4FDR8-F1
#
_cell.length_a   1.000
_cell.length_b   1.000
_cell.length_c   1.000
_cell.angle_alpha   90.00
_cell.angle_beta   90.00
_cell.angle_gamma   90.00
#
_symmetry.space_group_name_H-M   'P 1'
#
loop_
_entity.id
_entity.type
_entity.pdbx_description
1 polymer ?
#
loop_
_entity_poly.entity_id
_entity_poly.type
_entity_poly.pdbx_seq_one_letter_code
_entity_poly.pdbx_strand_id
1 'polypeptide(L)'
;MVRNAYQRINKYIAKLEPEINKKRYDALKEQMIENVIPKYQELASLDTKIKAILDSHPDTIPTQYVYYFSYVKEIWRLTNKYSGIMLYKLVAITESKWEAKGLNKEIMEKLRIDLFSISYEKIKENGY
;
A
#
# COMPACT_ATOMS: atom_id res chain seq x y z
N MET A 1 14.31 -22.24 -16.59
CA MET A 1 15.47 -21.70 -17.36
C MET A 1 15.40 -20.17 -17.31
N VAL A 2 16.40 -19.49 -16.74
CA VAL A 2 16.44 -18.02 -16.69
C VAL A 2 16.67 -17.50 -18.11
N ARG A 3 15.79 -16.62 -18.61
CA ARG A 3 15.96 -16.01 -19.95
C ARG A 3 17.27 -15.23 -20.01
N ASN A 4 17.98 -15.36 -21.12
CA ASN A 4 19.26 -14.69 -21.33
C ASN A 4 19.10 -13.17 -21.20
N ALA A 5 20.05 -12.51 -20.53
CA ALA A 5 20.03 -11.07 -20.30
C ALA A 5 19.91 -10.27 -21.62
N TYR A 6 20.64 -10.65 -22.66
CA TYR A 6 20.61 -9.99 -23.97
C TYR A 6 19.23 -10.12 -24.64
N GLN A 7 18.55 -11.25 -24.49
CA GLN A 7 17.19 -11.42 -25.01
C GLN A 7 16.20 -10.47 -24.31
N ARG A 8 16.39 -10.21 -23.01
CA ARG A 8 15.56 -9.26 -22.26
C ARG A 8 15.83 -7.81 -22.70
N ILE A 9 17.10 -7.45 -22.89
CA ILE A 9 17.53 -6.13 -23.34
C ILE A 9 16.94 -5.84 -24.72
N ASN A 10 17.17 -6.72 -25.70
CA ASN A 10 16.70 -6.53 -27.07
C ASN A 10 15.17 -6.43 -27.14
N LYS A 11 14.47 -7.27 -26.37
CA LYS A 11 13.00 -7.20 -26.26
C LYS A 11 12.51 -5.90 -25.61
N TYR A 12 13.28 -5.29 -24.71
CA TYR A 12 12.92 -4.03 -24.09
C TYR A 12 13.16 -2.84 -25.03
N ILE A 13 14.31 -2.81 -25.72
CA ILE A 13 14.62 -1.80 -26.74
C ILE A 13 13.53 -1.77 -27.81
N ALA A 14 13.11 -2.94 -28.30
CA ALA A 14 12.03 -3.04 -29.30
C ALA A 14 10.65 -2.53 -28.82
N LYS A 15 10.45 -2.29 -27.51
CA LYS A 15 9.22 -1.68 -26.98
C LYS A 15 9.33 -0.16 -26.81
N LEU A 16 10.54 0.38 -26.88
CA LEU A 16 10.84 1.79 -26.62
C LEU A 16 10.84 2.57 -27.94
N GLU A 17 9.67 2.72 -28.55
CA GLU A 17 9.46 3.62 -29.68
C GLU A 17 8.84 4.94 -29.15
N PRO A 18 9.60 6.06 -29.13
CA PRO A 18 9.16 7.29 -28.46
C PRO A 18 7.85 7.85 -29.01
N GLU A 19 7.71 7.87 -30.34
CA GLU A 19 6.53 8.42 -31.02
C GLU A 19 5.25 7.62 -30.71
N ILE A 20 5.36 6.29 -30.70
CA ILE A 20 4.22 5.41 -30.36
C ILE A 20 3.87 5.56 -28.88
N ASN A 21 4.86 5.63 -28.01
CA ASN A 21 4.63 5.79 -26.58
C ASN A 21 3.96 7.13 -26.27
N LYS A 22 4.41 8.23 -26.88
CA LYS A 22 3.78 9.54 -26.75
C LYS A 22 2.31 9.50 -27.15
N LYS A 23 2.01 8.97 -28.36
CA LYS A 23 0.62 8.84 -28.84
C LYS A 23 -0.26 8.02 -27.88
N ARG A 24 0.26 6.94 -27.31
CA ARG A 24 -0.45 6.12 -26.31
C ARG A 24 -0.74 6.89 -25.02
N TYR A 25 0.24 7.64 -24.52
CA TYR A 25 0.05 8.46 -23.32
C TYR A 25 -0.95 9.59 -23.57
N ASP A 26 -0.83 10.30 -24.69
CA ASP A 26 -1.76 11.38 -25.03
C ASP A 26 -3.21 10.85 -25.14
N ALA A 27 -3.40 9.67 -25.73
CA ALA A 27 -4.71 9.03 -25.86
C ALA A 27 -5.30 8.55 -24.52
N LEU A 28 -4.46 8.14 -23.56
CA LEU A 28 -4.90 7.59 -22.27
C LEU A 28 -4.85 8.60 -21.12
N LYS A 29 -4.30 9.80 -21.34
CA LYS A 29 -3.98 10.76 -20.28
C LYS A 29 -5.18 11.11 -19.41
N GLU A 30 -6.31 11.44 -20.03
CA GLU A 30 -7.54 11.82 -19.31
C GLU A 30 -8.02 10.66 -18.42
N GLN A 31 -8.13 9.46 -19.00
CA GLN A 31 -8.49 8.25 -18.26
C GLN A 31 -7.50 7.94 -17.12
N MET A 32 -6.19 8.14 -17.34
CA MET A 32 -5.17 7.95 -16.31
C MET A 32 -5.36 8.93 -15.15
N ILE A 33 -5.68 10.20 -15.45
CA ILE A 33 -5.95 11.23 -14.44
C ILE A 33 -7.22 10.87 -13.65
N GLU A 34 -8.30 10.54 -14.34
CA GLU A 34 -9.58 10.15 -13.72
C GLU A 34 -9.41 8.95 -12.77
N ASN A 35 -8.62 7.96 -13.17
CA ASN A 35 -8.36 6.78 -12.34
C ASN A 35 -7.49 7.06 -11.11
N VAL A 36 -6.69 8.13 -11.14
CA VAL A 36 -5.64 8.42 -10.17
C VAL A 36 -6.11 9.45 -9.13
N ILE A 37 -6.86 10.48 -9.53
CA ILE A 37 -7.42 11.50 -8.63
C ILE A 37 -8.10 10.89 -7.39
N PRO A 38 -9.07 9.95 -7.50
CA PRO A 38 -9.77 9.43 -6.33
C PRO A 38 -8.82 8.67 -5.38
N LYS A 39 -7.81 7.99 -5.93
CA LYS A 39 -6.80 7.28 -5.11
C LYS A 39 -5.93 8.25 -4.31
N TYR A 40 -5.54 9.38 -4.89
CA TYR A 40 -4.79 10.40 -4.16
C TYR A 40 -5.64 11.12 -3.11
N GLN A 41 -6.93 11.34 -3.38
CA GLN A 41 -7.85 11.89 -2.38
C GLN A 41 -8.01 10.96 -1.18
N GLU A 42 -8.17 9.66 -1.44
CA GLU A 42 -8.23 8.63 -0.41
C GLU A 42 -6.93 8.58 0.41
N LEU A 43 -5.78 8.56 -0.26
CA LEU A 43 -4.47 8.56 0.40
C LEU A 43 -4.22 9.82 1.23
N ALA A 44 -4.65 11.00 0.78
CA ALA A 44 -4.51 12.24 1.54
C ALA A 44 -5.39 12.24 2.80
N SER A 45 -6.62 11.73 2.68
CA SER A 45 -7.50 11.51 3.84
C SER A 45 -6.88 10.54 4.83
N LEU A 46 -6.31 9.43 4.33
CA LEU A 46 -5.62 8.44 5.14
C LEU A 46 -4.42 9.06 5.86
N ASP A 47 -3.58 9.82 5.15
CA ASP A 47 -2.40 10.47 5.71
C ASP A 47 -2.74 11.42 6.88
N THR A 48 -3.87 12.14 6.77
CA THR A 48 -4.38 12.99 7.85
C THR A 48 -4.78 12.17 9.09
N LYS A 49 -5.47 11.05 8.89
CA LYS A 49 -5.90 10.16 9.99
C LYS A 49 -4.71 9.45 10.65
N ILE A 50 -3.73 9.01 9.87
CA ILE A 50 -2.47 8.45 10.38
C ILE A 50 -1.81 9.45 11.31
N LYS A 51 -1.64 10.69 10.84
CA LYS A 51 -1.02 11.75 11.64
C LYS A 51 -1.75 11.99 12.95
N ALA A 52 -3.08 12.06 12.93
CA ALA A 52 -3.87 12.25 14.15
C ALA A 52 -3.68 11.10 15.17
N ILE A 53 -3.62 9.85 14.70
CA ILE A 53 -3.37 8.68 15.56
C ILE A 53 -1.95 8.71 16.13
N LEU A 54 -0.96 9.03 15.30
CA LEU A 54 0.44 9.13 15.72
C LEU A 54 0.67 10.27 16.72
N ASP A 55 0.11 11.46 16.45
CA ASP A 55 0.23 12.64 17.31
C ASP A 55 -0.44 12.44 18.70
N SER A 56 -1.43 11.54 18.80
CA SER A 56 -2.15 11.27 20.05
C SER A 56 -1.58 10.11 20.87
N HIS A 57 -0.72 9.27 20.29
CA HIS A 57 -0.19 8.09 20.97
C HIS A 57 1.10 8.44 21.73
N PRO A 58 1.22 8.08 23.02
CA PRO A 58 2.32 8.54 23.88
C PRO A 58 3.70 8.03 23.44
N ASP A 59 3.77 6.79 22.94
CA ASP A 59 5.03 6.16 22.54
C ASP A 59 5.46 6.49 21.11
N THR A 60 4.80 7.44 20.45
CA THR A 60 5.16 7.79 19.08
C THR A 60 6.44 8.60 19.03
N ILE A 61 7.40 8.13 18.25
CA ILE A 61 8.64 8.84 17.97
C ILE A 61 8.51 9.58 16.62
N PRO A 62 8.64 10.92 16.57
CA PRO A 62 8.47 11.71 15.34
C PRO A 62 9.32 11.23 14.14
N THR A 63 10.54 10.78 14.40
CA THR A 63 11.44 10.25 13.35
C THR A 63 10.92 8.96 12.72
N GLN A 64 10.02 8.23 13.38
CA GLN A 64 9.42 7.00 12.88
C GLN A 64 8.15 7.22 12.07
N TYR A 65 7.61 8.44 11.98
CA TYR A 65 6.32 8.71 11.32
C TYR A 65 6.30 8.14 9.91
N VAL A 66 7.34 8.42 9.11
CA VAL A 66 7.45 7.98 7.72
C VAL A 66 7.31 6.46 7.57
N TYR A 67 7.77 5.69 8.57
CA TYR A 67 7.62 4.23 8.57
C TYR A 67 6.18 3.81 8.84
N TYR A 68 5.48 4.45 9.77
CA TYR A 68 4.05 4.20 9.99
C TYR A 68 3.20 4.59 8.77
N PHE A 69 3.51 5.71 8.11
CA PHE A 69 2.88 6.07 6.82
C PHE A 69 3.10 4.97 5.77
N SER A 70 4.32 4.46 5.66
CA SER A 70 4.67 3.40 4.70
C SER A 70 3.96 2.08 5.01
N TYR A 71 3.90 1.70 6.30
CA TYR A 71 3.15 0.56 6.79
C TYR A 71 1.66 0.64 6.41
N VAL A 72 1.02 1.77 6.72
CA VAL A 72 -0.41 1.97 6.43
C VAL A 72 -0.69 1.97 4.92
N LYS A 73 0.18 2.60 4.11
CA LYS A 73 0.07 2.57 2.64
C LYS A 73 0.21 1.15 2.07
N GLU A 74 1.02 0.32 2.71
CA GLU A 74 1.14 -1.08 2.34
C GLU A 74 -0.14 -1.87 2.66
N ILE A 75 -0.75 -1.65 3.83
CA ILE A 75 -2.05 -2.23 4.17
C ILE A 75 -3.12 -1.76 3.18
N TRP A 76 -3.20 -0.46 2.90
CA TRP A 76 -4.14 0.08 1.91
C TRP A 76 -3.99 -0.58 0.54
N ARG A 77 -2.75 -0.85 0.10
CA ARG A 77 -2.52 -1.59 -1.15
C ARG A 77 -3.03 -3.03 -1.08
N LEU A 78 -2.97 -3.67 0.08
CA LEU A 78 -3.47 -5.03 0.30
C LEU A 78 -5.00 -5.08 0.32
N THR A 79 -5.67 -4.12 0.96
CA THR A 79 -7.14 -4.05 1.01
C THR A 79 -7.75 -3.86 -0.38
N ASN A 80 -7.05 -3.16 -1.27
CA ASN A 80 -7.44 -3.00 -2.67
C ASN A 80 -7.28 -4.28 -3.53
N LYS A 81 -6.66 -5.35 -3.00
CA LYS A 81 -6.36 -6.57 -3.76
C LYS A 81 -6.93 -7.84 -3.14
N TYR A 82 -7.10 -7.86 -1.83
CA TYR A 82 -7.44 -9.04 -1.05
C TYR A 82 -8.50 -8.72 0.00
N SER A 83 -9.28 -9.72 0.37
CA SER A 83 -10.32 -9.62 1.39
C SER A 83 -10.29 -10.85 2.32
N GLY A 84 -11.08 -10.79 3.40
CA GLY A 84 -11.29 -11.90 4.34
C GLY A 84 -10.00 -12.42 4.99
N ILE A 85 -9.94 -13.73 5.18
CA ILE A 85 -8.83 -14.40 5.89
C ILE A 85 -7.47 -14.21 5.20
N MET A 86 -7.46 -14.08 3.86
CA MET A 86 -6.22 -13.88 3.11
C MET A 86 -5.62 -12.49 3.39
N LEU A 87 -6.47 -11.45 3.38
CA LEU A 87 -6.05 -10.10 3.73
C LEU A 87 -5.44 -10.07 5.14
N TYR A 88 -6.08 -10.72 6.11
CA TYR A 88 -5.58 -10.77 7.48
C TYR A 88 -4.21 -11.44 7.60
N LYS A 89 -4.02 -12.59 6.95
CA LYS A 89 -2.71 -13.27 6.93
C LYS A 89 -1.62 -12.39 6.32
N LEU A 90 -1.92 -11.69 5.22
CA LEU A 90 -0.96 -10.78 4.58
C LEU A 90 -0.65 -9.54 5.43
N VAL A 91 -1.65 -9.00 6.13
CA VAL A 91 -1.47 -7.89 7.07
C VAL A 91 -0.61 -8.33 8.26
N ALA A 92 -0.85 -9.51 8.82
CA ALA A 92 -0.01 -10.05 9.91
C ALA A 92 1.46 -10.22 9.48
N ILE A 93 1.72 -10.72 8.26
CA ILE A 93 3.08 -10.80 7.70
C ILE A 93 3.69 -9.39 7.58
N THR A 94 2.89 -8.41 7.16
CA THR A 94 3.33 -7.02 7.02
C THR A 94 3.67 -6.42 8.39
N GLU A 95 2.83 -6.63 9.41
CA GLU A 95 3.09 -6.22 10.80
C GLU A 95 4.39 -6.83 11.33
N SER A 96 4.59 -8.14 11.19
CA SER A 96 5.84 -8.79 11.62
C SER A 96 7.09 -8.21 10.95
N LYS A 97 6.99 -7.86 9.65
CA LYS A 97 8.09 -7.24 8.92
C LYS A 97 8.45 -5.85 9.46
N TRP A 98 7.45 -5.05 9.84
CA TRP A 98 7.66 -3.70 10.34
C TRP A 98 8.03 -3.70 11.83
N GLU A 99 7.52 -4.65 12.61
CA GLU A 99 7.95 -4.93 13.99
C GLU A 99 9.44 -5.29 14.02
N ALA A 100 9.91 -6.14 13.10
CA ALA A 100 11.33 -6.46 12.95
C ALA A 100 12.20 -5.24 12.57
N LYS A 101 11.61 -4.16 12.06
CA LYS A 101 12.28 -2.87 11.80
C LYS A 101 12.21 -1.90 12.98
N GLY A 102 11.62 -2.31 14.11
CA GLY A 102 11.53 -1.53 15.34
C GLY A 102 10.29 -0.65 15.45
N LEU A 103 9.23 -0.92 14.69
CA LEU A 103 7.95 -0.21 14.87
C LEU A 103 7.19 -0.82 16.05
N ASN A 104 6.52 0.05 16.81
CA ASN A 104 5.71 -0.35 17.96
C ASN A 104 4.44 -1.09 17.47
N LYS A 105 4.26 -2.30 17.98
CA LYS A 105 3.15 -3.19 17.62
C LYS A 105 1.79 -2.62 17.99
N GLU A 106 1.65 -1.98 19.15
CA GLU A 106 0.39 -1.41 19.62
C GLU A 106 -0.05 -0.24 18.72
N ILE A 107 0.90 0.61 18.30
CA ILE A 107 0.64 1.69 17.34
C ILE A 107 0.20 1.10 15.98
N MET A 108 0.89 0.06 15.50
CA MET A 108 0.55 -0.60 14.24
C MET A 108 -0.84 -1.27 14.29
N GLU A 109 -1.18 -1.89 15.41
CA GLU A 109 -2.48 -2.51 15.63
C GLU A 109 -3.60 -1.46 15.68
N LYS A 110 -3.37 -0.35 16.41
CA LYS A 110 -4.31 0.79 16.46
C LYS A 110 -4.56 1.35 15.06
N LEU A 111 -3.52 1.60 14.29
CA LEU A 111 -3.64 2.08 12.90
C LEU A 111 -4.42 1.08 12.03
N ARG A 112 -4.16 -0.23 12.16
CA ARG A 112 -4.86 -1.27 11.39
C ARG A 112 -6.35 -1.31 11.71
N ILE A 113 -6.71 -1.26 12.99
CA ILE A 113 -8.10 -1.36 13.45
C ILE A 113 -8.85 -0.07 13.13
N ASP A 114 -8.31 1.09 13.51
CA ASP A 114 -9.00 2.38 13.38
C ASP A 114 -9.18 2.80 11.91
N LEU A 115 -8.23 2.46 11.04
CA LEU A 115 -8.27 2.88 9.63
C LEU A 115 -8.93 1.84 8.71
N PHE A 116 -8.80 0.55 9.01
CA PHE A 116 -9.24 -0.52 8.10
C PHE A 116 -10.21 -1.52 8.72
N SER A 117 -10.48 -1.45 10.03
CA SER A 117 -11.34 -2.41 10.73
C SER A 117 -10.90 -3.87 10.59
N ILE A 118 -9.60 -4.12 10.42
CA ILE A 118 -9.05 -5.47 10.27
C ILE A 118 -8.71 -6.00 11.67
N SER A 119 -9.56 -6.89 12.19
CA SER A 119 -9.33 -7.65 13.43
C SER A 119 -9.69 -9.12 13.22
N TYR A 120 -9.09 -10.01 14.01
CA TYR A 120 -9.36 -11.46 13.93
C TYR A 120 -10.83 -11.80 14.22
N GLU A 121 -11.46 -11.07 15.14
CA GLU A 121 -12.85 -11.27 15.55
C GLU A 121 -13.84 -10.94 14.43
N LYS A 122 -13.64 -9.83 13.71
CA LYS A 122 -14.48 -9.42 12.57
C LYS A 122 -14.41 -10.37 11.38
N ILE A 123 -13.35 -11.16 11.25
CA ILE A 123 -13.21 -12.12 10.15
C ILE A 123 -14.00 -13.39 10.44
N LYS A 124 -14.07 -13.81 11.72
CA LYS A 124 -14.90 -14.93 12.16
C LYS A 124 -16.40 -14.65 12.01
N GLU A 125 -16.84 -13.43 12.30
CA GLU A 125 -18.25 -13.01 12.14
C GLU A 125 -18.72 -13.09 10.67
N ASN A 126 -17.80 -12.94 9.71
CA ASN A 126 -18.07 -13.02 8.28
C ASN A 126 -17.97 -14.44 7.69
N GLY A 127 -17.89 -15.48 8.54
CA GLY A 127 -18.07 -16.88 8.13
C GLY A 127 -16.87 -17.56 7.46
N TYR A 128 -15.64 -17.12 7.77
CA TYR A 128 -14.40 -17.82 7.38
C TYR A 128 -13.61 -18.34 8.59
#